data_AF-A0A920DP64-F1
#
_entry.id   AF-A0A920DP64-F1
#
_cell.length_a   1.000
_cell.length_b   1.000
_cell.length_c   1.000
_cell.angle_alpha   90.00
_cell.angle_beta   90.00
_cell.angle_gamma   90.00
#
_symmetry.space_group_name_H-M   'P 1'
#
loop_
_entity.id
_entity.type
_entity.pdbx_description
1 polymer ?
#
loop_
_entity_poly.entity_id
_entity_poly.type
_entity_poly.pdbx_seq_one_letter_code
_entity_poly.pdbx_strand_id
1 'polypeptide(L)'
;MGRKFIIIYCFLKKLEEGLLNYYFPYHRKFRMLIDYIKKNHNKVIILDCHSMSSEIVSESTDIVLSNNRNKSANPIITNILQKLFESYGYKVSINNPFEGGFITKYYGRPVNHVNVIQIEINKKLYLFEENFNIDMKNFNKLKNCFSDIINYINLNTTEI
;
A
#
# COMPACT_ATOMS: atom_id res chain seq x y z
N MET A 1 16.29 32.13 25.97
CA MET A 1 17.04 31.02 25.32
C MET A 1 16.60 29.62 25.80
N GLY A 2 16.22 29.41 27.09
CA GLY A 2 15.90 28.07 27.63
C GLY A 2 14.61 27.37 27.15
N ARG A 3 13.51 28.09 26.85
CA ARG A 3 12.25 27.46 26.42
C ARG A 3 12.35 26.75 25.05
N LYS A 4 13.07 27.32 24.08
CA LYS A 4 13.28 26.68 22.77
C LYS A 4 14.10 25.39 22.89
N PHE A 5 15.10 25.36 23.78
CA PHE A 5 15.95 24.19 23.98
C PHE A 5 15.19 23.01 24.61
N ILE A 6 14.33 23.29 25.61
CA ILE A 6 13.48 22.27 26.25
C ILE A 6 12.46 21.69 25.25
N ILE A 7 11.86 22.52 24.39
CA ILE A 7 10.91 22.05 23.38
C ILE A 7 11.59 21.12 22.37
N ILE A 8 12.78 21.48 21.87
CA ILE A 8 13.56 20.65 20.94
C ILE A 8 13.93 19.32 21.61
N TYR A 9 14.41 19.36 22.86
CA TYR A 9 14.78 18.16 23.59
C TYR A 9 13.60 17.22 23.84
N CYS A 10 12.45 17.74 24.28
CA CYS A 10 11.23 16.94 24.44
C CYS A 10 10.72 16.35 23.12
N PHE A 11 10.87 17.06 22.00
CA PHE A 11 10.52 16.56 20.69
C PHE A 11 11.45 15.41 20.24
N LEU A 12 12.77 15.56 20.42
CA LEU A 12 13.73 14.50 20.13
C LEU A 12 13.47 13.24 20.96
N LYS A 13 13.17 13.40 22.26
CA LYS A 13 12.83 12.26 23.13
C LYS A 13 11.56 11.54 22.67
N LYS A 14 10.51 12.29 22.31
CA LYS A 14 9.27 11.70 21.75
C LYS A 14 9.50 11.00 20.42
N LEU A 15 10.37 11.54 19.56
CA LEU A 15 10.75 10.88 18.31
C LEU A 15 11.50 9.57 18.58
N GLU A 16 12.45 9.58 19.50
CA GLU A 16 13.21 8.40 19.88
C GLU A 16 12.31 7.30 20.46
N GLU A 17 11.41 7.66 21.39
CA GLU A 17 10.38 6.76 21.91
C GLU A 17 9.49 6.21 20.78
N GLY A 18 9.10 7.05 19.83
CA GLY A 18 8.36 6.66 18.63
C GLY A 18 9.08 5.61 17.79
N LEU A 19 10.37 5.83 17.55
CA LEU A 19 11.21 4.94 16.75
C LEU A 19 11.41 3.59 17.45
N LEU A 20 11.77 3.61 18.74
CA LEU A 20 12.08 2.42 19.53
C LEU A 20 10.84 1.57 19.82
N ASN A 21 9.70 2.19 20.12
CA ASN A 21 8.51 1.46 20.57
C ASN A 21 7.56 1.07 19.43
N TYR A 22 7.60 1.76 18.28
CA TYR A 22 6.66 1.51 17.19
C TYR A 22 7.35 1.22 15.86
N TYR A 23 8.22 2.12 15.39
CA TYR A 23 8.81 1.99 14.05
C TYR A 23 9.70 0.76 13.89
N PHE A 24 10.75 0.62 14.71
CA PHE A 24 11.66 -0.53 14.60
C PHE A 24 10.99 -1.87 14.91
N PRO A 25 10.12 -1.99 15.94
CA PRO A 25 9.38 -3.22 16.18
C PRO A 25 8.49 -3.65 15.00
N TYR A 26 7.77 -2.70 14.40
CA TYR A 26 6.97 -2.94 13.19
C TYR A 26 7.85 -3.46 12.05
N HIS A 27 8.92 -2.73 11.69
CA HIS A 27 9.79 -3.11 10.57
C HIS A 27 10.53 -4.42 10.78
N ARG A 28 10.87 -4.75 12.04
CA ARG A 28 11.45 -6.05 12.40
C ARG A 28 10.45 -7.17 12.15
N LYS A 29 9.22 -7.04 12.63
CA LYS A 29 8.17 -8.05 12.41
C LYS A 29 7.80 -8.19 10.95
N PHE A 30 7.69 -7.07 10.24
CA PHE A 30 7.41 -7.06 8.80
C PHE A 30 8.48 -7.82 8.00
N ARG A 31 9.76 -7.56 8.28
CA ARG A 31 10.87 -8.31 7.66
C ARG A 31 10.80 -9.81 7.95
N MET A 32 10.56 -10.19 9.22
CA MET A 32 10.42 -11.60 9.59
C MET A 32 9.30 -12.31 8.83
N LEU A 33 8.17 -11.64 8.59
CA LEU A 33 7.06 -12.20 7.80
C LEU A 33 7.44 -12.38 6.33
N ILE A 34 8.12 -11.40 5.74
CA ILE A 34 8.63 -11.50 4.36
C ILE A 34 9.59 -12.70 4.24
N ASP A 35 10.54 -12.81 5.15
CA ASP A 35 11.53 -13.90 5.15
C ASP A 35 10.85 -15.27 5.34
N TYR A 36 9.85 -15.35 6.22
CA TYR A 36 9.06 -16.56 6.43
C TYR A 36 8.28 -16.98 5.18
N ILE A 37 7.52 -16.07 4.55
CA ILE A 37 6.74 -16.39 3.35
C ILE A 37 7.69 -16.77 2.21
N LYS A 38 8.77 -16.01 2.02
CA LYS A 38 9.77 -16.28 0.99
C LYS A 38 10.41 -17.66 1.17
N LYS A 39 10.73 -18.06 2.40
CA LYS A 39 11.30 -19.39 2.69
C LYS A 39 10.34 -20.52 2.30
N ASN A 40 9.04 -20.35 2.51
CA ASN A 40 8.04 -21.39 2.28
C ASN A 40 7.48 -21.42 0.84
N HIS A 41 7.48 -20.29 0.15
CA HIS A 41 6.80 -20.13 -1.16
C HIS A 41 7.72 -19.59 -2.28
N ASN A 42 9.00 -19.32 -1.99
CA ASN A 42 10.01 -18.76 -2.89
C ASN A 42 9.71 -17.36 -3.48
N LYS A 43 8.48 -16.86 -3.28
CA LYS A 43 7.99 -15.61 -3.81
C LYS A 43 7.06 -14.93 -2.80
N VAL A 44 7.14 -13.61 -2.75
CA VAL A 44 6.33 -12.76 -1.88
C VAL A 44 5.70 -11.66 -2.72
N ILE A 45 4.39 -11.46 -2.55
CA ILE A 45 3.66 -10.31 -3.07
C ILE A 45 3.07 -9.58 -1.86
N ILE A 46 3.39 -8.30 -1.75
CA ILE A 46 2.91 -7.42 -0.70
C ILE A 46 2.01 -6.37 -1.34
N LEU A 47 0.77 -6.31 -0.86
CA LEU A 47 -0.17 -5.23 -1.16
C LEU A 47 -0.12 -4.24 -0.01
N ASP A 48 0.57 -3.11 -0.22
CA ASP A 48 0.70 -2.02 0.74
C ASP A 48 -0.51 -1.08 0.56
N CYS A 49 -1.60 -1.34 1.29
CA CYS A 49 -2.89 -0.69 1.09
C CYS A 49 -3.02 0.59 1.92
N HIS A 50 -3.49 1.64 1.26
CA HIS A 50 -3.69 2.98 1.79
C HIS A 50 -5.00 3.57 1.28
N SER A 51 -5.36 4.75 1.78
CA SER A 51 -6.48 5.52 1.26
C SER A 51 -6.13 6.99 1.23
N MET A 52 -6.38 7.64 0.09
CA MET A 52 -6.14 9.06 -0.10
C MET A 52 -7.45 9.84 -0.06
N SER A 53 -7.37 11.10 0.36
CA SER A 53 -8.51 12.02 0.23
C SER A 53 -8.79 12.30 -1.25
N SER A 54 -10.06 12.46 -1.59
CA SER A 54 -10.52 12.75 -2.94
C SER A 54 -9.93 14.02 -3.54
N GLU A 55 -9.51 14.99 -2.71
CA GLU A 55 -8.90 16.25 -3.14
C GLU A 55 -7.48 16.10 -3.74
N ILE A 56 -6.77 15.02 -3.41
CA ILE A 56 -5.35 14.85 -3.80
C ILE A 56 -5.21 14.37 -5.25
N VAL A 57 -6.26 13.76 -5.80
CA VAL A 57 -6.24 13.13 -7.12
C VAL A 57 -7.25 13.78 -8.06
N SER A 58 -7.04 13.63 -9.37
CA SER A 58 -8.02 14.08 -10.36
C SER A 58 -9.35 13.35 -10.18
N GLU A 59 -10.45 13.96 -10.62
CA GLU A 59 -11.77 13.30 -10.67
C GLU A 59 -11.77 12.00 -11.50
N SER A 60 -10.76 11.84 -12.36
CA SER A 60 -10.54 10.66 -13.19
C SER A 60 -9.73 9.55 -12.52
N THR A 61 -9.40 9.63 -11.23
CA THR A 61 -8.63 8.59 -10.52
C THR A 61 -9.36 8.08 -9.27
N ASP A 62 -9.65 6.78 -9.26
CA ASP A 62 -10.27 6.05 -8.15
C ASP A 62 -9.22 5.25 -7.37
N ILE A 63 -8.28 4.61 -8.08
CA ILE A 63 -7.22 3.79 -7.50
C ILE A 63 -5.87 4.26 -8.06
N VAL A 64 -4.85 4.39 -7.22
CA VAL A 64 -3.46 4.54 -7.68
C VAL A 64 -2.67 3.29 -7.34
N LEU A 65 -2.10 2.64 -8.35
CA LEU A 65 -1.16 1.54 -8.16
C LEU A 65 0.26 2.06 -8.33
N SER A 66 1.09 1.84 -7.32
CA SER A 66 2.47 2.33 -7.33
C SER A 66 3.45 1.19 -7.16
N ASN A 67 4.37 1.04 -8.12
CA ASN A 67 5.38 -0.01 -8.14
C ASN A 67 6.81 0.55 -8.23
N ASN A 68 6.98 1.81 -7.81
CA ASN A 68 8.25 2.54 -7.86
C ASN A 68 8.88 2.48 -9.26
N ARG A 69 8.06 2.70 -10.30
CA ARG A 69 8.47 2.61 -11.72
C ARG A 69 9.15 1.27 -12.03
N ASN A 70 8.46 0.18 -11.69
CA ASN A 70 8.89 -1.22 -11.85
C ASN A 70 10.08 -1.66 -10.97
N LYS A 71 10.54 -0.82 -10.04
CA LYS A 71 11.66 -1.16 -9.14
C LYS A 71 11.21 -1.95 -7.91
N SER A 72 9.94 -1.85 -7.50
CA SER A 72 9.43 -2.56 -6.32
C SER A 72 8.64 -3.83 -6.64
N ALA A 73 8.16 -3.98 -7.88
CA ALA A 73 7.42 -5.17 -8.33
C ALA A 73 7.60 -5.42 -9.83
N ASN A 74 7.46 -6.67 -10.26
CA ASN A 74 7.37 -7.04 -11.66
C ASN A 74 6.15 -6.35 -12.32
N PRO A 75 6.32 -5.69 -13.49
CA PRO A 75 5.23 -5.01 -14.19
C PRO A 75 3.98 -5.87 -14.45
N ILE A 76 4.15 -7.19 -14.65
CA ILE A 76 3.04 -8.12 -14.88
C ILE A 76 2.02 -8.06 -13.74
N ILE A 77 2.50 -7.98 -12.49
CA ILE A 77 1.65 -7.93 -11.30
C ILE A 77 0.82 -6.64 -11.30
N THR A 78 1.46 -5.51 -11.62
CA THR A 78 0.76 -4.21 -11.69
C THR A 78 -0.29 -4.21 -12.80
N ASN A 79 0.00 -4.78 -13.96
CA ASN A 79 -0.95 -4.88 -15.08
C ASN A 79 -2.16 -5.77 -14.75
N ILE A 80 -1.94 -6.87 -14.02
CA ILE A 80 -3.01 -7.76 -13.55
C ILE A 80 -3.92 -7.02 -12.57
N LEU A 81 -3.34 -6.36 -11.56
CA LEU A 81 -4.10 -5.59 -10.58
C LEU A 81 -4.90 -4.48 -11.26
N GLN A 82 -4.29 -3.76 -12.21
CA GLN A 82 -4.95 -2.73 -12.99
C GLN A 82 -6.21 -3.29 -13.68
N LYS A 83 -6.07 -4.39 -14.43
CA LYS A 83 -7.19 -5.03 -15.12
C LYS A 83 -8.31 -5.48 -14.18
N LEU A 84 -7.96 -6.00 -12.99
CA LEU A 84 -8.95 -6.43 -11.99
C LEU A 84 -9.70 -5.23 -11.37
N PHE A 85 -9.03 -4.12 -11.09
CA PHE A 85 -9.73 -2.91 -10.64
C PHE A 85 -10.61 -2.32 -11.76
N GLU A 86 -10.10 -2.29 -12.99
CA GLU A 86 -10.84 -1.80 -14.17
C GLU A 86 -12.06 -2.69 -14.49
N SER A 87 -11.99 -4.01 -14.28
CA SER A 87 -13.14 -4.90 -14.46
C SER A 87 -14.27 -4.65 -13.45
N TYR A 88 -13.94 -4.04 -12.30
CA TYR A 88 -14.92 -3.54 -11.33
C TYR A 88 -15.40 -2.11 -11.66
N GLY A 89 -14.93 -1.52 -12.75
CA GLY A 89 -15.29 -0.19 -13.23
C GLY A 89 -14.57 0.96 -12.50
N TYR A 90 -13.47 0.68 -11.80
CA TYR A 90 -12.64 1.73 -11.19
C TYR A 90 -11.67 2.34 -12.20
N LYS A 91 -11.44 3.64 -12.11
CA LYS A 91 -10.40 4.32 -12.90
C LYS A 91 -9.05 4.21 -12.20
N VAL A 92 -8.08 3.62 -12.87
CA VAL A 92 -6.76 3.31 -12.28
C VAL A 92 -5.68 4.21 -12.87
N SER A 93 -4.90 4.84 -11.98
CA SER A 93 -3.66 5.54 -12.33
C SER A 93 -2.45 4.75 -11.85
N ILE A 94 -1.35 4.80 -12.60
CA ILE A 94 -0.11 4.08 -12.27
C ILE A 94 0.99 5.07 -11.94
N ASN A 95 1.60 4.92 -10.76
CA ASN A 95 2.71 5.76 -10.28
C ASN A 95 2.41 7.29 -10.31
N ASN A 96 1.14 7.70 -10.21
CA ASN A 96 0.74 9.10 -10.26
C ASN A 96 -0.52 9.35 -9.41
N PRO A 97 -0.52 10.34 -8.49
CA PRO A 97 0.60 11.21 -8.12
C PRO A 97 1.64 10.51 -7.23
N PHE A 98 1.36 9.29 -6.77
CA PHE A 98 2.22 8.54 -5.86
C PHE A 98 3.03 7.51 -6.62
N GLU A 99 4.34 7.45 -6.39
CA GLU A 99 5.23 6.41 -6.95
C GLU A 99 5.53 5.28 -5.95
N GLY A 100 5.01 5.39 -4.72
CA GLY A 100 5.28 4.49 -3.62
C GLY A 100 6.11 5.12 -2.49
N GLY A 101 5.80 4.74 -1.26
CA GLY A 101 6.43 5.18 -0.03
C GLY A 101 7.63 4.32 0.40
N PHE A 102 7.90 4.33 1.71
CA PHE A 102 9.04 3.62 2.27
C PHE A 102 8.93 2.10 2.07
N ILE A 103 7.75 1.51 2.29
CA ILE A 103 7.56 0.06 2.22
C ILE A 103 7.88 -0.47 0.82
N THR A 104 7.30 0.13 -0.22
CA THR A 104 7.57 -0.23 -1.62
C THR A 104 9.04 -0.06 -1.99
N LYS A 105 9.63 1.10 -1.69
CA LYS A 105 11.03 1.41 -2.08
C LYS A 105 12.06 0.56 -1.33
N TYR A 106 11.81 0.29 -0.06
CA TYR A 106 12.75 -0.41 0.80
C TYR A 106 12.65 -1.93 0.67
N TYR A 107 11.44 -2.50 0.71
CA TYR A 107 11.24 -3.95 0.70
C TYR A 107 11.06 -4.55 -0.70
N GLY A 108 10.64 -3.75 -1.68
CA GLY A 108 10.49 -4.20 -3.06
C GLY A 108 11.82 -4.59 -3.70
N ARG A 109 12.00 -5.88 -3.97
CA ARG A 109 13.17 -6.49 -4.62
C ARG A 109 12.67 -7.58 -5.58
N PRO A 110 12.08 -7.21 -6.74
CA PRO A 110 11.47 -8.17 -7.66
C PRO A 110 12.48 -9.19 -8.19
N VAL A 111 13.74 -8.79 -8.39
CA VAL A 111 14.86 -9.70 -8.74
C VAL A 111 15.14 -10.77 -7.68
N ASN A 112 14.73 -10.53 -6.43
CA ASN A 112 14.79 -11.49 -5.33
C ASN A 112 13.39 -12.05 -4.98
N HIS A 113 12.45 -12.02 -5.93
CA HIS A 113 11.07 -12.50 -5.79
C HIS A 113 10.26 -11.84 -4.66
N VAL A 114 10.61 -10.63 -4.23
CA VAL A 114 9.82 -9.83 -3.29
C VAL A 114 9.21 -8.66 -4.04
N ASN A 115 7.92 -8.77 -4.35
CA ASN A 115 7.18 -7.75 -5.08
C ASN A 115 6.31 -6.95 -4.11
N VAL A 116 6.37 -5.63 -4.18
CA VAL A 116 5.58 -4.73 -3.34
C VAL A 116 4.90 -3.70 -4.23
N ILE A 117 3.57 -3.64 -4.13
CA ILE A 117 2.73 -2.65 -4.82
C ILE A 117 1.98 -1.86 -3.76
N GLN A 118 2.07 -0.54 -3.84
CA GLN A 118 1.23 0.35 -3.05
C GLN A 118 -0.11 0.55 -3.77
N ILE A 119 -1.20 0.45 -3.03
CA ILE A 119 -2.55 0.67 -3.51
C ILE A 119 -3.14 1.83 -2.73
N GLU A 120 -3.38 2.96 -3.38
CA GLU A 120 -4.10 4.10 -2.80
C GLU A 120 -5.55 4.07 -3.28
N ILE A 121 -6.48 4.01 -2.33
CA ILE A 121 -7.92 3.94 -2.61
C ILE A 121 -8.56 5.30 -2.32
N ASN A 122 -9.27 5.87 -3.29
CA ASN A 122 -9.95 7.15 -3.09
C ASN A 122 -11.04 6.96 -2.04
N LYS A 123 -10.97 7.68 -0.91
CA LYS A 123 -11.90 7.50 0.22
C LYS A 123 -13.36 7.63 -0.20
N LYS A 124 -13.68 8.50 -1.18
CA LYS A 124 -15.04 8.66 -1.73
C LYS A 124 -15.66 7.36 -2.25
N LEU A 125 -14.85 6.33 -2.54
CA LEU A 125 -15.32 5.03 -3.00
C LEU A 125 -15.96 4.18 -1.91
N TYR A 126 -15.81 4.53 -0.63
CA TYR A 126 -16.39 3.74 0.46
C TYR A 126 -16.76 4.56 1.69
N LEU A 127 -16.45 5.85 1.70
CA LEU A 127 -16.57 6.74 2.85
C LEU A 127 -17.12 8.09 2.39
N PHE A 128 -18.11 8.61 3.12
CA PHE A 128 -18.51 10.00 3.04
C PHE A 128 -17.49 10.85 3.83
N GLU A 129 -16.56 11.51 3.15
CA GLU A 129 -15.43 12.20 3.81
C GLU A 129 -15.85 13.32 4.78
N GLU A 130 -17.04 13.89 4.60
CA GLU A 130 -17.60 14.97 5.43
C GLU A 130 -17.92 14.51 6.87
N ASN A 131 -18.35 13.26 7.04
CA ASN A 131 -18.86 12.74 8.31
C ASN A 131 -18.30 11.36 8.69
N PHE A 132 -17.41 10.80 7.86
CA PHE A 132 -16.77 9.51 8.05
C PHE A 132 -17.74 8.32 8.14
N ASN A 133 -18.98 8.47 7.65
CA ASN A 133 -19.90 7.34 7.51
C ASN A 133 -19.47 6.48 6.33
N ILE A 134 -19.58 5.17 6.50
CA ILE A 134 -19.24 4.20 5.45
C ILE A 134 -20.43 4.06 4.51
N ASP A 135 -20.19 4.25 3.21
CA ASP A 135 -21.12 3.81 2.18
C ASP A 135 -21.02 2.30 2.06
N MET A 136 -21.87 1.58 2.80
CA MET A 136 -21.84 0.12 2.87
C MET A 136 -22.00 -0.56 1.50
N LYS A 137 -22.73 0.07 0.57
CA LYS A 137 -22.89 -0.50 -0.78
C LYS A 137 -21.57 -0.47 -1.52
N ASN A 138 -20.91 0.69 -1.57
CA ASN A 138 -19.66 0.82 -2.30
C ASN A 138 -18.47 0.16 -1.55
N PHE A 139 -18.49 0.15 -0.22
CA PHE A 139 -17.56 -0.64 0.59
C PHE A 139 -17.64 -2.14 0.25
N ASN A 140 -18.85 -2.70 0.15
CA ASN A 140 -19.02 -4.10 -0.22
C ASN A 140 -18.54 -4.39 -1.66
N LYS A 141 -18.76 -3.46 -2.60
CA LYS A 141 -18.19 -3.56 -3.96
C LYS A 141 -16.66 -3.62 -3.93
N LEU A 142 -16.02 -2.74 -3.15
CA LEU A 142 -14.58 -2.70 -2.99
C LEU A 142 -14.04 -3.97 -2.32
N LYS A 143 -14.73 -4.46 -1.28
CA LYS A 143 -14.41 -5.71 -0.59
C LYS A 143 -14.43 -6.92 -1.54
N ASN A 144 -15.44 -7.01 -2.40
CA ASN A 144 -15.53 -8.08 -3.40
C ASN A 144 -14.36 -7.99 -4.40
N CYS A 145 -14.03 -6.78 -4.86
CA CYS A 145 -12.86 -6.56 -5.73
C CYS A 145 -11.55 -7.06 -5.11
N PHE A 146 -11.28 -6.72 -3.84
CA PHE A 146 -10.10 -7.23 -3.13
C PHE A 146 -10.14 -8.74 -2.91
N SER A 147 -11.32 -9.31 -2.70
CA SER A 147 -11.47 -10.76 -2.55
C SER A 147 -11.10 -11.49 -3.84
N ASP A 148 -11.53 -10.97 -4.99
CA ASP A 148 -11.16 -11.51 -6.30
C ASP A 148 -9.67 -11.33 -6.62
N ILE A 149 -9.07 -10.19 -6.22
CA ILE A 149 -7.62 -9.98 -6.34
C ILE A 149 -6.84 -11.04 -5.56
N ILE A 150 -7.22 -11.29 -4.31
CA ILE A 150 -6.56 -12.30 -3.46
C ILE A 150 -6.74 -13.70 -4.06
N ASN A 151 -7.96 -14.04 -4.50
CA ASN A 151 -8.25 -15.32 -5.14
C ASN A 151 -7.42 -15.51 -6.42
N TYR A 152 -7.33 -14.48 -7.26
CA TYR A 152 -6.55 -14.52 -8.49
C TYR A 152 -5.06 -14.74 -8.20
N ILE A 153 -4.49 -14.01 -7.24
CA ILE A 153 -3.07 -14.16 -6.84
C ILE A 153 -2.80 -15.58 -6.31
N ASN A 154 -3.72 -16.13 -5.51
CA ASN A 154 -3.57 -17.47 -4.93
C ASN A 154 -3.63 -18.57 -6.00
N LEU A 155 -4.52 -18.45 -6.99
CA LEU A 155 -4.72 -19.46 -8.03
C LEU A 155 -3.64 -19.41 -9.12
N ASN A 156 -3.03 -18.24 -9.38
CA ASN A 156 -2.10 -18.03 -10.50
C ASN A 156 -0.67 -17.73 -10.02
N THR A 157 -0.23 -18.40 -8.96
CA THR A 157 1.09 -18.15 -8.34
C THR A 157 2.27 -18.34 -9.29
N THR A 158 2.13 -19.19 -10.32
CA THR A 158 3.15 -19.48 -11.35
C THR A 158 3.24 -18.45 -12.48
N GLU A 159 2.15 -17.72 -12.79
CA GLU A 159 2.11 -16.73 -13.88
C GLU A 159 2.62 -15.34 -13.46
N ILE A 160 2.69 -15.12 -12.15
CA ILE A 160 3.00 -13.84 -11.51
C ILE A 160 4.47 -13.82 -11.07
#